data_AF-A0A4Q9FHM3-F1
#
_entry.id   AF-A0A4Q9FHM3-F1
#
_cell.length_a   1.000
_cell.length_b   1.000
_cell.length_c   1.000
_cell.angle_alpha   90.00
_cell.angle_beta   90.00
_cell.angle_gamma   90.00
#
_symmetry.space_group_name_H-M   'P 1'
#
loop_
_entity.id
_entity.type
_entity.pdbx_description
1 polymer ?
#
loop_
_entity_poly.entity_id
_entity_poly.type
_entity_poly.pdbx_seq_one_letter_code
_entity_poly.pdbx_strand_id
1 'polypeptide(L)'
;MKKIALILGSLFISLGAFAQEDKIVKRSDLKGPAYKNYKPWKHKTIPTVVYTVERAEKVTGPAYKNYKPWRDDSKKELAVVEIGKSERQKLKGPAYKNYKPWKKKAK
;
A
#
# COMPACT_ATOMS: atom_id res chain seq x y z
N MET A 1 -40.55 15.03 -28.32
CA MET A 1 -39.71 13.82 -28.48
C MET A 1 -38.20 14.12 -28.56
N LYS A 2 -37.74 15.04 -29.42
CA LYS A 2 -36.30 15.36 -29.56
C LYS A 2 -35.61 15.83 -28.26
N LYS A 3 -36.30 16.62 -27.42
CA LYS A 3 -35.77 17.10 -26.13
C LYS A 3 -35.59 15.96 -25.10
N ILE A 4 -36.51 14.99 -25.09
CA ILE A 4 -36.47 13.84 -24.18
C ILE A 4 -35.33 12.89 -24.58
N ALA A 5 -35.13 12.68 -25.89
CA ALA A 5 -34.01 11.91 -26.40
C ALA A 5 -32.64 12.52 -26.06
N LEU A 6 -32.53 13.86 -26.07
CA LEU A 6 -31.33 14.59 -25.65
C LEU A 6 -31.02 14.41 -24.16
N ILE A 7 -32.05 14.50 -23.30
CA ILE A 7 -31.90 14.32 -21.85
C ILE A 7 -31.53 12.87 -21.51
N LEU A 8 -32.17 11.88 -22.14
CA LEU A 8 -31.83 10.47 -21.96
C LEU A 8 -30.43 10.14 -22.48
N GLY A 9 -30.04 10.72 -23.62
CA GLY A 9 -28.69 10.58 -24.18
C GLY A 9 -27.61 11.12 -23.24
N SER A 10 -27.82 12.32 -22.67
CA SER A 10 -26.85 12.88 -21.72
C SER A 10 -26.77 12.06 -20.43
N LEU A 11 -27.90 11.51 -19.97
CA LEU A 11 -27.93 10.64 -18.80
C LEU A 11 -27.14 9.34 -19.04
N PHE A 12 -27.31 8.71 -20.21
CA PHE A 12 -26.58 7.50 -20.57
C PHE A 12 -25.07 7.72 -20.66
N ILE A 13 -24.63 8.85 -21.23
CA ILE A 13 -23.21 9.22 -21.29
C ILE A 13 -22.65 9.44 -19.89
N SER A 14 -23.42 10.07 -18.98
CA SER A 14 -22.98 10.29 -17.60
C SER A 14 -22.77 9.00 -16.81
N LEU A 15 -23.59 7.97 -17.04
CA LEU A 15 -23.50 6.68 -16.33
C LEU A 15 -22.35 5.80 -16.87
N GLY A 16 -22.03 5.89 -18.16
CA GLY A 16 -20.95 5.10 -18.78
C GLY A 16 -19.55 5.47 -18.31
N ALA A 17 -19.33 6.74 -17.93
CA ALA A 17 -18.02 7.23 -17.50
C ALA A 17 -17.57 6.63 -16.15
N PHE A 18 -18.50 6.26 -15.25
CA PHE A 18 -18.18 5.69 -13.94
C PHE A 18 -17.83 4.20 -13.96
N ALA A 19 -17.99 3.51 -15.11
CA ALA A 19 -17.73 2.07 -15.22
C ALA A 19 -16.26 1.73 -15.55
N GLN A 20 -15.45 2.71 -15.97
CA GLN A 20 -14.06 2.52 -16.41
C GLN A 20 -12.99 2.84 -15.36
N GLU A 21 -13.32 2.87 -14.07
CA GLU A 21 -12.28 2.96 -13.04
C GLU A 21 -11.57 1.62 -12.86
N ASP A 22 -10.31 1.57 -13.33
CA ASP A 22 -9.32 0.55 -12.96
C ASP A 22 -9.14 0.57 -11.45
N LYS A 23 -9.98 -0.17 -10.71
CA LYS A 23 -9.82 -0.35 -9.26
C LYS A 23 -8.44 -0.94 -9.02
N ILE A 24 -7.57 -0.18 -8.36
CA ILE A 24 -6.27 -0.69 -7.96
C ILE A 24 -6.49 -1.60 -6.74
N VAL A 25 -6.66 -2.89 -7.02
CA VAL A 25 -6.92 -3.88 -5.97
C VAL A 25 -5.59 -4.39 -5.40
N LYS A 26 -5.40 -4.23 -4.08
CA LYS A 26 -4.28 -4.86 -3.39
C LYS A 26 -4.52 -6.36 -3.34
N ARG A 27 -3.48 -7.14 -3.65
CA ARG A 27 -3.55 -8.60 -3.64
C ARG A 27 -3.93 -9.16 -2.27
N SER A 28 -3.52 -8.49 -1.18
CA SER A 28 -3.87 -8.84 0.20
C SER A 28 -5.37 -8.87 0.47
N ASP A 29 -6.12 -8.04 -0.27
CA ASP A 29 -7.54 -7.83 -0.01
C ASP A 29 -8.39 -8.83 -0.81
N LEU A 30 -7.78 -9.50 -1.79
CA LEU A 30 -8.41 -10.56 -2.57
C LEU A 30 -8.50 -11.84 -1.76
N LYS A 31 -9.66 -12.49 -1.84
CA LYS A 31 -9.92 -13.80 -1.23
C LYS A 31 -10.50 -14.78 -2.26
N GLY A 32 -10.37 -16.07 -2.00
CA GLY A 32 -10.99 -17.12 -2.82
C GLY A 32 -10.52 -17.14 -4.28
N PRO A 33 -11.42 -17.36 -5.27
CA PRO A 33 -11.06 -17.44 -6.68
C PRO A 33 -10.37 -16.18 -7.22
N ALA A 34 -10.76 -15.00 -6.73
CA ALA A 34 -10.16 -13.73 -7.15
C ALA A 34 -8.67 -13.65 -6.78
N TYR A 35 -8.27 -14.21 -5.62
CA TYR A 35 -6.86 -14.29 -5.22
C TYR A 35 -6.07 -15.27 -6.11
N LYS A 36 -6.65 -16.44 -6.42
CA LYS A 36 -6.01 -17.48 -7.23
C LYS A 36 -5.82 -17.04 -8.69
N ASN A 37 -6.80 -16.30 -9.23
CA ASN A 37 -6.78 -15.79 -10.59
C ASN A 37 -6.09 -14.42 -10.72
N TYR A 38 -5.50 -13.92 -9.62
CA TYR A 38 -4.79 -12.65 -9.63
C TYR A 38 -3.55 -12.73 -10.52
N LYS A 39 -3.40 -11.75 -11.44
CA LYS A 39 -2.29 -11.68 -12.40
C LYS A 39 -1.20 -10.75 -11.84
N PRO A 40 -0.06 -11.28 -11.32
CA PRO A 40 0.93 -10.45 -10.64
C PRO A 40 1.57 -9.37 -11.54
N TRP A 41 1.66 -9.62 -12.84
CA TRP A 41 2.20 -8.67 -13.82
C TRP A 41 1.31 -7.44 -14.07
N LYS A 42 0.04 -7.47 -13.64
CA LYS A 42 -0.87 -6.31 -13.65
C LYS A 42 -0.91 -5.57 -12.31
N HIS A 43 -0.09 -5.97 -11.33
CA HIS A 43 -0.07 -5.34 -10.02
C HIS A 43 0.51 -3.92 -10.10
N LYS A 44 -0.29 -2.93 -9.70
CA LYS A 44 0.17 -1.56 -9.46
C LYS A 44 0.59 -1.46 -8.00
N THR A 45 1.88 -1.24 -7.75
CA THR A 45 2.42 -1.07 -6.40
C THR A 45 2.06 0.34 -5.89
N ILE A 46 1.05 0.44 -5.04
CA ILE A 46 0.71 1.71 -4.37
C ILE A 46 1.51 1.80 -3.07
N PRO A 47 2.15 2.95 -2.80
CA PRO A 47 2.74 3.22 -1.50
C PRO A 47 1.73 3.03 -0.37
N THR A 48 2.02 2.14 0.57
CA THR A 48 1.15 1.93 1.73
C THR A 48 1.83 2.49 2.97
N VAL A 49 1.07 3.30 3.71
CA VAL A 49 1.46 3.79 5.03
C VAL A 49 1.26 2.66 6.03
N VAL A 50 2.35 2.28 6.71
CA VAL A 50 2.34 1.31 7.79
C VAL A 50 2.86 2.01 9.05
N TYR A 51 2.22 1.74 10.18
CA TYR A 51 2.67 2.25 11.47
C TYR A 51 3.59 1.22 12.13
N THR A 52 4.80 1.66 12.50
CA THR A 52 5.72 0.85 13.32
C THR A 52 5.91 1.53 14.66
N VAL A 53 6.24 0.77 15.71
CA VAL A 53 6.63 1.35 16.99
C VAL A 53 8.00 2.04 16.81
N GLU A 54 8.08 3.35 17.05
CA GLU A 54 9.32 4.13 16.95
C GLU A 54 10.33 3.72 18.02
N ARG A 55 9.82 3.54 19.24
CA ARG A 55 10.62 3.23 20.41
C ARG A 55 9.96 2.11 21.18
N ALA A 56 10.46 0.90 20.97
CA ALA A 56 10.10 -0.24 21.81
C ALA A 56 11.10 -0.33 22.96
N GLU A 57 10.60 -0.50 24.18
CA GLU A 57 11.43 -0.81 25.33
C GLU A 57 12.12 -2.16 25.08
N LYS A 58 13.46 -2.15 25.07
CA LYS A 58 14.24 -3.37 24.87
C LYS A 58 14.30 -4.16 26.17
N VAL A 59 13.27 -4.94 26.45
CA VAL A 59 13.32 -5.99 27.46
C VAL A 59 14.29 -7.08 27.00
N THR A 60 15.24 -7.43 27.86
CA THR A 60 16.25 -8.46 27.59
C THR A 60 16.35 -9.45 28.75
N GLY A 61 16.99 -10.60 28.53
CA GLY A 61 17.22 -11.60 29.58
C GLY A 61 15.94 -12.22 30.15
N PRO A 62 15.87 -12.47 31.47
CA PRO A 62 14.69 -13.08 32.10
C PRO A 62 13.41 -12.25 31.93
N ALA A 63 13.54 -10.91 31.93
CA ALA A 63 12.41 -10.00 31.72
C ALA A 63 11.76 -10.20 30.34
N TYR A 64 12.55 -10.46 29.29
CA TYR A 64 12.02 -10.75 27.94
C TYR A 64 11.17 -12.03 27.92
N LYS A 65 11.62 -13.08 28.60
CA LYS A 65 10.89 -14.37 28.63
C LYS A 65 9.57 -14.28 29.39
N ASN A 66 9.50 -13.38 30.38
CA ASN A 66 8.31 -13.16 31.19
C ASN A 66 7.39 -12.06 30.64
N TYR A 67 7.82 -11.35 29.59
CA TYR A 67 7.06 -10.29 28.97
C TYR A 67 5.82 -10.85 28.25
N LYS A 68 4.67 -10.22 28.47
CA LYS A 68 3.37 -10.63 27.93
C LYS A 68 2.81 -9.50 27.05
N PRO A 69 3.04 -9.54 25.72
CA PRO A 69 2.63 -8.46 24.83
C PRO A 69 1.13 -8.14 24.87
N TRP A 70 0.28 -9.11 25.22
CA TRP A 70 -1.18 -8.93 25.31
C TRP A 70 -1.65 -8.22 26.60
N ARG A 71 -0.75 -7.99 27.55
CA ARG A 71 -1.01 -7.22 28.79
C ARG A 71 -0.27 -5.88 28.79
N ASP A 72 0.37 -5.54 27.69
CA ASP A 72 1.13 -4.30 27.54
C ASP A 72 0.23 -3.20 26.99
N ASP A 73 -0.24 -2.34 27.89
CA ASP A 73 -1.06 -1.16 27.58
C ASP A 73 -0.22 0.12 27.41
N SER A 74 1.12 -0.01 27.27
CA SER A 74 1.99 1.15 27.09
C SER A 74 1.62 1.93 25.82
N LYS A 75 1.60 3.27 25.94
CA LYS A 75 1.40 4.15 24.78
C LYS A 75 2.62 4.04 23.87
N LYS A 76 2.42 3.50 22.67
CA LYS A 76 3.48 3.33 21.67
C LYS A 76 3.49 4.53 20.74
N GLU A 77 4.64 5.17 20.63
CA GLU A 77 4.90 6.15 19.57
C GLU A 77 4.96 5.42 18.24
N LEU A 78 4.13 5.85 17.28
CA LEU A 78 3.99 5.21 15.98
C LEU A 78 4.68 6.04 14.90
N ALA A 79 5.63 5.41 14.19
CA ALA A 79 6.29 5.97 13.02
C ALA A 79 5.50 5.60 11.78
N VAL A 80 5.30 6.58 10.91
CA VAL A 80 4.81 6.36 9.55
C VAL A 80 5.95 5.82 8.68
N VAL A 81 5.79 4.58 8.20
CA VAL A 81 6.67 3.96 7.22
C VAL A 81 5.94 3.86 5.88
N GLU A 82 6.46 4.57 4.88
CA GLU A 82 5.97 4.47 3.51
C GLU A 82 6.68 3.32 2.77
N ILE A 83 5.96 2.22 2.52
CA ILE A 83 6.46 1.10 1.74
C ILE A 83 6.20 1.35 0.26
N GLY A 84 7.22 1.32 -0.59
CA GLY A 84 7.05 1.44 -2.06
C GLY A 84 7.47 2.76 -2.72
N LYS A 85 8.09 3.68 -1.97
CA LYS A 85 8.66 4.95 -2.49
C LYS A 85 10.18 5.02 -2.34
N SER A 86 10.89 3.91 -2.44
CA SER A 86 12.36 3.95 -2.33
C SER A 86 12.97 4.54 -3.60
N GLU A 87 14.04 5.33 -3.47
CA GLU A 87 14.79 5.84 -4.63
C GLU A 87 15.29 4.71 -5.53
N ARG A 88 15.67 3.58 -4.91
CA ARG A 88 16.06 2.35 -5.60
C ARG A 88 15.01 1.86 -6.58
N GLN A 89 13.71 1.93 -6.23
CA GLN A 89 12.62 1.46 -7.10
C GLN A 89 12.45 2.33 -8.36
N LYS A 90 12.99 3.55 -8.38
CA LYS A 90 12.97 4.43 -9.55
C LYS A 90 14.11 4.13 -10.53
N LEU A 91 15.16 3.44 -10.07
CA LEU A 91 16.34 3.14 -10.87
C LEU A 91 16.14 1.90 -11.74
N LYS A 92 16.77 1.89 -12.91
CA LYS A 92 16.78 0.78 -13.86
C LYS A 92 18.21 0.45 -14.29
N GLY A 93 18.44 -0.78 -14.76
CA GLY A 93 19.71 -1.19 -15.35
C GLY A 93 20.90 -1.16 -14.38
N PRO A 94 22.11 -0.78 -14.83
CA PRO A 94 23.31 -0.73 -13.99
C PRO A 94 23.15 0.15 -12.75
N ALA A 95 22.42 1.26 -12.86
CA ALA A 95 22.15 2.16 -11.73
C ALA A 95 21.37 1.47 -10.59
N TYR A 96 20.44 0.56 -10.93
CA TYR A 96 19.72 -0.23 -9.92
C TYR A 96 20.65 -1.21 -9.18
N LYS A 97 21.54 -1.89 -9.92
CA LYS A 97 22.49 -2.85 -9.35
C LYS A 97 23.55 -2.17 -8.48
N ASN A 98 23.96 -0.96 -8.86
CA ASN A 98 24.97 -0.17 -8.17
C ASN A 98 24.40 0.72 -7.05
N TYR A 99 23.10 0.65 -6.77
CA TYR A 99 22.48 1.42 -5.71
C TYR A 99 22.92 0.91 -4.33
N LYS A 100 23.71 1.73 -3.64
CA LYS A 100 24.23 1.44 -2.30
C LYS A 100 23.13 1.66 -1.24
N PRO A 101 22.71 0.62 -0.49
CA PRO A 101 21.61 0.72 0.47
C PRO A 101 21.91 1.68 1.64
N TRP A 102 23.18 1.96 1.92
CA TRP A 102 23.61 2.90 2.97
C TRP A 102 23.70 4.36 2.51
N LYS A 103 23.34 4.69 1.26
CA LYS A 103 23.12 6.09 0.87
C LYS A 103 21.96 6.61 1.71
N LYS A 104 22.26 7.42 2.74
CA LYS A 104 21.25 8.14 3.51
C LYS A 104 20.47 9.01 2.53
N LYS A 105 19.14 8.99 2.64
CA LYS A 105 18.32 10.00 1.96
C LYS A 105 18.87 11.37 2.38
N ALA A 106 19.15 12.24 1.41
CA ALA A 106 19.34 13.65 1.71
C ALA A 106 18.06 14.10 2.45
N LYS A 107 18.26 14.76 3.58
CA LYS A 107 17.21 15.17 4.51
C LYS A 107 16.25 16.13 3.82
#